data_AF-A0A924DFB0-F1
#
_entry.id   AF-A0A924DFB0-F1
#
_cell.length_a   1.000
_cell.length_b   1.000
_cell.length_c   1.000
_cell.angle_alpha   90.00
_cell.angle_beta   90.00
_cell.angle_gamma   90.00
#
_symmetry.space_group_name_H-M   'P 1'
#
loop_
_entity.id
_entity.type
_entity.pdbx_description
1 polymer ?
#
loop_
_entity_poly.entity_id
_entity_poly.type
_entity_poly.pdbx_seq_one_letter_code
_entity_poly.pdbx_strand_id
1 'polypeptide(L)'
;MRIDLTPSEKERLLVFARQAGLSPAELMKRTALEHLPSSSETNKETVEAKLRRWQEQDGITLMPKISTQTLFAQWDKEDALMTEEDRNAEDRLWEDLENAFHRESGLRLRSSG
;
A
#
# COMPACT_ATOMS: atom_id res chain seq x y z
N MET A 1 19.43 -0.06 -0.15
CA MET A 1 18.91 0.30 1.19
C MET A 1 20.07 0.83 2.02
N ARG A 2 19.99 2.07 2.50
CA ARG A 2 20.99 2.68 3.39
C ARG A 2 20.27 3.03 4.70
N ILE A 3 20.88 2.68 5.82
CA ILE A 3 20.37 3.01 7.15
C ILE A 3 21.27 4.12 7.66
N ASP A 4 20.68 5.28 7.96
CA ASP A 4 21.41 6.39 8.54
C ASP A 4 21.58 6.14 10.03
N LEU A 5 22.81 5.78 10.42
CA LEU A 5 23.20 5.58 11.81
C LEU A 5 23.86 6.85 12.33
N THR A 6 23.53 7.23 13.56
CA THR A 6 24.28 8.27 14.26
C THR A 6 25.72 7.80 14.51
N PRO A 7 26.69 8.73 14.69
CA PRO A 7 28.09 8.37 14.92
C PRO A 7 28.28 7.43 16.11
N SER A 8 27.52 7.64 17.19
CA SER A 8 27.57 6.81 18.41
C SER A 8 26.98 5.41 18.19
N GLU A 9 25.93 5.27 17.38
CA GLU A 9 25.39 3.96 16.99
C GLU A 9 26.38 3.18 16.12
N LYS A 10 27.05 3.87 15.19
CA LYS A 10 28.07 3.25 14.33
C LYS A 10 29.27 2.73 15.13
N GLU A 11 29.74 3.50 16.12
CA GLU A 11 30.83 3.06 17.01
C GLU A 11 30.44 1.83 17.83
N ARG A 12 29.26 1.85 18.44
CA ARG A 12 28.74 0.70 19.21
C ARG A 12 28.65 -0.53 18.32
N LEU A 13 28.11 -0.38 17.12
CA LEU A 13 27.95 -1.47 16.16
C LEU A 13 29.29 -2.08 15.75
N LEU A 14 30.31 -1.26 15.51
CA LEU A 14 31.67 -1.73 15.22
C LEU A 14 32.30 -2.49 16.39
N VAL A 15 32.09 -2.03 17.62
CA VAL A 15 32.59 -2.70 18.83
C VAL A 15 31.91 -4.05 19.01
N PHE A 16 30.58 -4.10 18.92
CA PHE A 16 29.82 -5.36 19.05
C PHE A 16 30.14 -6.34 17.93
N ALA A 17 30.31 -5.85 16.69
CA ALA A 17 30.66 -6.69 15.55
C ALA A 17 32.04 -7.35 15.75
N ARG A 18 33.03 -6.58 16.24
CA ARG A 18 34.36 -7.13 16.58
C ARG A 18 34.31 -8.14 17.71
N GLN A 19 33.54 -7.87 18.77
CA GLN A 19 33.38 -8.81 19.90
C GLN A 19 32.70 -10.12 19.46
N ALA A 20 31.77 -10.05 18.52
CA ALA A 20 31.07 -11.20 17.98
C ALA A 20 31.85 -11.92 16.85
N GLY A 21 32.98 -11.37 16.38
CA GLY A 21 33.71 -11.90 15.22
C GLY A 21 32.93 -11.81 13.90
N LEU A 22 31.92 -10.95 13.83
CA LEU A 22 31.03 -10.78 12.68
C LEU A 22 31.32 -9.46 11.96
N SER A 23 30.93 -9.37 10.69
CA SER A 23 30.87 -8.06 10.04
C SER A 23 29.71 -7.22 10.59
N PRO A 24 29.81 -5.88 10.58
CA PRO A 24 28.72 -4.96 10.90
C PRO A 24 27.37 -5.32 10.25
N ALA A 25 27.41 -5.73 8.97
CA ALA A 25 26.22 -6.09 8.22
C ALA A 25 25.60 -7.41 8.69
N GLU A 26 26.43 -8.41 9.02
CA GLU A 26 25.96 -9.69 9.54
C GLU A 26 25.39 -9.57 10.94
N LEU A 27 26.01 -8.75 11.80
CA LEU A 27 25.48 -8.45 13.12
C LEU A 27 24.10 -7.81 13.00
N MET A 28 23.95 -6.78 12.15
CA MET A 28 22.65 -6.15 11.90
C MET A 28 21.63 -7.13 11.36
N LYS A 29 22.01 -7.99 10.41
CA LYS A 29 21.12 -9.00 9.86
C LYS A 29 20.66 -9.97 10.94
N ARG A 30 21.56 -10.43 11.80
CA ARG A 30 21.23 -11.36 12.88
C ARG A 30 20.36 -10.72 13.96
N THR A 31 20.71 -9.52 14.42
CA THR A 31 19.89 -8.76 15.37
C THR A 31 18.52 -8.46 14.79
N ALA A 32 18.44 -8.07 13.50
CA ALA A 32 17.17 -7.91 12.82
C ALA A 32 16.39 -9.22 12.81
N LEU A 33 17.00 -10.35 12.44
CA LEU A 33 16.33 -11.65 12.44
C LEU A 33 15.86 -12.12 13.83
N GLU A 34 16.61 -11.80 14.89
CA GLU A 34 16.27 -12.13 16.29
C GLU A 34 15.10 -11.27 16.81
N HIS A 35 14.99 -10.01 16.36
CA HIS A 35 13.93 -9.07 16.77
C HIS A 35 12.81 -8.93 15.74
N LEU A 36 12.91 -9.58 14.58
CA LEU A 36 11.76 -9.75 13.72
C LEU A 36 10.69 -10.43 14.57
N PRO A 37 9.44 -9.97 14.51
CA PRO A 37 8.36 -10.78 15.05
C PRO A 37 8.54 -12.15 14.40
N SER A 38 8.75 -13.19 15.23
CA SER A 38 8.59 -14.56 14.79
C SER A 38 7.35 -14.54 13.92
N SER A 39 7.42 -15.08 12.71
CA SER A 39 6.24 -15.29 11.86
C SER A 39 5.32 -16.22 12.63
N SER A 40 4.66 -15.67 13.64
CA SER A 40 3.73 -16.34 14.46
C SER A 40 2.56 -16.44 13.51
N GLU A 41 2.27 -17.67 13.19
CA GLU A 41 1.04 -18.14 12.59
C GLU A 41 -0.24 -17.64 13.32
N THR A 42 -0.13 -16.73 14.28
CA THR A 42 -1.21 -16.13 15.08
C THR A 42 -1.88 -14.94 14.43
N ASN A 43 -1.51 -14.54 13.21
CA ASN A 43 -2.33 -13.65 12.40
C ASN A 43 -2.70 -14.28 11.05
N LYS A 44 -3.08 -15.58 11.10
CA LYS A 44 -3.69 -16.32 9.99
C LYS A 44 -5.16 -15.91 9.74
N GLU A 45 -5.59 -14.72 10.17
CA GLU A 45 -6.82 -14.19 9.59
C GLU A 45 -6.54 -13.84 8.13
N THR A 46 -7.06 -14.68 7.25
CA THR A 46 -7.01 -14.45 5.82
C THR A 46 -7.64 -13.08 5.51
N VAL A 47 -7.24 -12.48 4.39
CA VAL A 47 -7.84 -11.23 3.92
C VAL A 47 -9.37 -11.36 3.82
N GLU A 48 -9.86 -12.54 3.46
CA GLU A 48 -11.28 -12.87 3.43
C GLU A 48 -11.95 -12.83 4.82
N ALA A 49 -11.29 -13.35 5.86
CA ALA A 49 -11.81 -13.30 7.23
C ALA A 49 -11.93 -11.84 7.73
N LYS A 50 -10.95 -10.99 7.41
CA LYS A 50 -10.99 -9.56 7.75
C LYS A 50 -12.10 -8.82 7.02
N LEU A 51 -12.28 -9.10 5.72
CA LEU A 51 -13.34 -8.51 4.91
C LEU A 51 -14.74 -8.90 5.42
N ARG A 52 -14.96 -10.16 5.79
CA ARG A 52 -16.23 -10.59 6.38
C ARG A 52 -16.53 -9.88 7.70
N ARG A 53 -15.52 -9.73 8.55
CA ARG A 53 -15.66 -9.03 9.83
C ARG A 53 -16.05 -7.55 9.64
N TRP A 54 -15.43 -6.85 8.69
CA TRP A 54 -15.81 -5.46 8.40
C TRP A 54 -17.23 -5.36 7.83
N GLN A 55 -17.64 -6.31 6.99
CA GLN A 55 -19.00 -6.40 6.48
C GLN A 55 -20.03 -6.62 7.61
N GLU A 56 -19.73 -7.47 8.59
CA GLU A 56 -20.60 -7.70 9.75
C GLU A 56 -20.71 -6.45 10.65
N GLN A 57 -19.64 -5.68 10.78
CA GLN A 57 -19.61 -4.48 11.61
C GLN A 57 -20.39 -3.32 10.99
N ASP A 58 -20.19 -3.09 9.70
CA ASP A 58 -20.70 -1.89 9.02
C ASP A 58 -22.03 -2.17 8.29
N GLY A 59 -22.44 -3.44 8.18
CA GLY A 59 -23.63 -3.87 7.44
C GLY A 59 -23.50 -3.69 5.93
N ILE A 60 -22.32 -3.35 5.43
CA ILE A 60 -22.03 -3.11 4.03
C ILE A 60 -21.54 -4.41 3.40
N THR A 61 -22.15 -4.82 2.29
CA THR A 61 -21.68 -5.99 1.54
C THR A 61 -20.37 -5.64 0.84
N LEU A 62 -19.25 -6.12 1.37
CA LEU A 62 -17.91 -5.91 0.81
C LEU A 62 -17.52 -7.01 -0.18
N MET A 63 -18.06 -8.22 -0.01
CA MET A 63 -17.84 -9.34 -0.91
C MET A 63 -18.99 -9.43 -1.91
N PRO A 64 -18.76 -9.14 -3.21
CA PRO A 64 -19.77 -9.37 -4.23
C PRO A 64 -20.10 -10.87 -4.28
N LYS A 65 -21.39 -11.21 -4.35
CA LYS A 65 -21.87 -12.60 -4.43
C LYS A 65 -21.58 -13.24 -5.79
N ILE A 66 -21.00 -12.50 -6.70
CA ILE A 66 -20.64 -12.92 -8.06
C ILE A 66 -19.14 -13.18 -8.14
N SER A 67 -18.76 -14.16 -8.95
CA SER A 67 -17.35 -14.49 -9.11
C SER A 67 -16.59 -13.35 -9.81
N THR A 68 -15.28 -13.25 -9.59
CA THR A 68 -14.42 -12.29 -10.29
C THR A 68 -14.49 -12.45 -11.81
N GLN A 69 -14.63 -13.68 -12.31
CA GLN A 69 -14.82 -13.94 -13.74
C GLN A 69 -16.15 -13.40 -14.25
N THR A 70 -17.21 -13.48 -13.45
CA THR A 70 -18.52 -12.92 -13.79
C THR A 70 -18.48 -11.40 -13.83
N LEU A 71 -17.72 -10.76 -12.93
CA LEU A 71 -17.49 -9.32 -12.94
C LEU A 71 -16.79 -8.87 -14.23
N PHE A 72 -15.70 -9.54 -14.61
CA PHE A 72 -14.99 -9.19 -15.85
C PHE A 72 -15.84 -9.42 -17.09
N ALA A 73 -16.56 -10.53 -17.17
CA ALA A 73 -17.48 -10.77 -18.27
C ALA A 73 -18.65 -9.77 -18.33
N GLN A 74 -18.97 -9.11 -17.21
CA GLN A 74 -19.96 -8.03 -17.17
C GLN A 74 -19.35 -6.72 -17.69
N TRP A 75 -18.15 -6.36 -17.23
CA TRP A 75 -17.44 -5.18 -17.74
C TRP A 75 -17.17 -5.26 -19.24
N ASP A 76 -16.74 -6.42 -19.75
CA ASP A 76 -16.53 -6.60 -21.20
C ASP A 76 -17.82 -6.33 -22.02
N LYS A 77 -18.98 -6.66 -21.45
CA LYS A 77 -20.28 -6.39 -22.10
C LYS A 77 -20.67 -4.93 -21.99
N GLU A 78 -20.43 -4.31 -20.84
CA GLU A 78 -20.70 -2.88 -20.62
C GLU A 78 -19.82 -2.03 -21.54
N ASP A 79 -18.53 -2.34 -21.64
CA ASP A 79 -17.59 -1.69 -22.54
C ASP A 79 -17.97 -1.89 -24.02
N ALA A 80 -18.41 -3.09 -24.41
CA ALA A 80 -18.87 -3.35 -25.77
C ALA A 80 -20.13 -2.56 -26.14
N LEU A 81 -20.93 -2.14 -25.16
CA LEU A 81 -22.11 -1.31 -25.33
C LEU A 81 -21.81 0.19 -25.19
N MET A 82 -20.60 0.55 -24.76
CA MET A 82 -20.22 1.94 -24.51
C MET A 82 -20.13 2.72 -25.81
N THR A 83 -20.94 3.79 -25.91
CA THR A 83 -20.95 4.61 -27.11
C THR A 83 -19.76 5.55 -27.15
N GLU A 84 -19.49 6.10 -28.33
CA GLU A 84 -18.46 7.14 -28.50
C GLU A 84 -18.78 8.41 -27.70
N GLU A 85 -20.07 8.73 -27.56
CA GLU A 85 -20.51 9.88 -26.77
C GLU A 85 -20.23 9.67 -25.28
N ASP A 86 -20.48 8.46 -24.77
CA ASP A 86 -20.18 8.10 -23.38
C ASP A 86 -18.68 8.21 -23.08
N ARG A 87 -17.83 7.68 -23.99
CA ARG A 87 -16.37 7.78 -23.85
C ARG A 87 -15.88 9.24 -23.82
N ASN A 88 -16.38 10.07 -24.75
CA ASN A 88 -16.02 11.49 -24.78
C ASN A 88 -16.53 12.27 -23.56
N ALA A 89 -17.68 11.87 -22.98
CA ALA A 89 -18.18 12.47 -21.76
C ALA A 89 -17.31 12.09 -20.55
N GLU A 90 -16.89 10.82 -20.47
CA GLU A 90 -15.97 10.34 -19.43
C GLU A 90 -14.60 11.02 -19.52
N ASP A 91 -14.02 11.13 -20.72
CA ASP A 91 -12.73 11.81 -20.91
C ASP A 91 -12.76 13.26 -20.40
N ARG A 92 -13.83 14.00 -20.69
CA ARG A 92 -14.02 15.37 -20.18
C ARG A 92 -14.13 15.42 -18.65
N LEU A 93 -14.79 14.45 -18.03
CA LEU A 93 -14.91 14.37 -16.57
C LEU A 93 -13.53 14.13 -15.92
N TRP A 94 -12.70 13.27 -16.52
CA TRP A 94 -11.34 13.04 -16.06
C TRP A 94 -10.46 14.29 -16.22
N GLU A 95 -10.52 14.96 -17.37
CA GLU A 95 -9.81 16.24 -17.58
C GLU A 95 -10.23 17.30 -16.55
N ASP A 96 -11.52 17.42 -16.25
CA ASP A 96 -12.01 18.37 -15.24
C ASP A 96 -11.53 18.04 -13.83
N LEU A 97 -11.50 16.75 -13.45
CA LEU A 97 -10.97 16.29 -12.16
C LEU A 97 -9.47 16.54 -12.03
N GLU A 98 -8.68 16.20 -13.05
CA GLU A 98 -7.24 16.49 -13.07
C GLU A 98 -6.98 17.99 -12.97
N ASN A 99 -7.71 18.80 -13.73
CA ASN A 99 -7.61 20.25 -13.69
C ASN A 99 -8.02 20.82 -12.32
N ALA A 100 -9.01 20.23 -11.64
CA ALA A 100 -9.39 20.63 -10.28
C ALA A 100 -8.27 20.30 -9.28
N PHE A 101 -7.71 19.09 -9.35
CA PHE A 101 -6.63 18.66 -8.47
C PHE A 101 -5.36 19.51 -8.67
N HIS A 102 -5.02 19.83 -9.91
CA HIS A 102 -3.90 20.73 -10.22
C HIS A 102 -4.14 22.16 -9.73
N ARG A 103 -5.37 22.67 -9.83
CA ARG A 103 -5.75 23.99 -9.28
C ARG A 103 -5.64 24.03 -7.76
N GLU A 104 -6.16 23.02 -7.05
CA GLU A 104 -6.06 22.94 -5.59
C GLU A 104 -4.62 22.76 -5.10
N SER A 105 -3.83 21.97 -5.81
CA SER A 105 -2.40 21.77 -5.53
C SER A 105 -1.60 23.08 -5.73
N GLY A 106 -1.95 23.88 -6.74
CA GLY A 106 -1.37 25.19 -6.99
C GLY A 106 -1.80 26.26 -5.97
N LEU A 107 -3.04 26.21 -5.48
CA LEU A 107 -3.54 27.12 -4.45
C LEU A 107 -2.91 26.85 -3.07
N ARG A 108 -2.70 25.59 -2.69
CA ARG A 108 -2.03 25.22 -1.43
C ARG A 108 -0.57 25.69 -1.36
N LEU A 109 0.13 25.78 -2.50
CA LEU A 109 1.51 26.29 -2.55
C LEU A 109 1.60 27.82 -2.50
N ARG A 110 0.50 28.55 -2.75
CA ARG A 110 0.45 30.02 -2.70
C ARG A 110 -0.07 30.58 -1.38
N SER A 111 -0.76 29.81 -0.55
CA SER A 111 -1.28 30.25 0.76
C SER A 111 -0.30 30.07 1.92
N SER A 112 0.95 29.66 1.66
CA SER A 112 2.01 29.50 2.66
C SER A 112 3.23 30.39 2.41
N GLY A 113 3.08 31.44 1.60
CA GLY A 113 4.08 32.48 1.36
C GLY A 113 3.72 33.79 2.03
#